data_AF-A0A9E0TA00-F1
#
_entry.id   AF-A0A9E0TA00-F1
#
_cell.length_a   1.000
_cell.length_b   1.000
_cell.length_c   1.000
_cell.angle_alpha   90.00
_cell.angle_beta   90.00
_cell.angle_gamma   90.00
#
_symmetry.space_group_name_H-M   'P 1'
#
loop_
_entity.id
_entity.type
_entity.pdbx_description
1 polymer ?
#
loop_
_entity_poly.entity_id
_entity_poly.type
_entity_poly.pdbx_seq_one_letter_code
_entity_poly.pdbx_strand_id
1 'polypeptide(L)'
;MKLNPFSKKATTGYYERIKAEFAEVKQRLAEAQAAADAAKADADAKAKYAFELEQRGNQNFVSEPERRARLAASQAAHHADDLKREASTLAGEFNDLRSIVEAPGKLEQHRAALIDLRRRRGVLQSEREQQVKLIAKLETRIGELERRIAAETQSASEAMAADQDEFTLPEALMKFDAELRVARATRERLGSAVQALDAEIATVPGQINDEERAFKHRQASVAQIDLNEQLPNLYDALARASVAARIAGFRTSGEHRIEIEIPHEYLEAARTKLAAERPVA
;
A
#
# COMPACT_ATOMS: atom_id res chain seq x y z
N MET A 1 -26.87 -34.96 20.11
CA MET A 1 -25.48 -34.50 19.89
C MET A 1 -25.28 -34.28 18.40
N LYS A 2 -25.11 -33.03 17.94
CA LYS A 2 -24.82 -32.73 16.53
C LYS A 2 -23.34 -33.05 16.28
N LEU A 3 -23.08 -34.15 15.57
CA LEU A 3 -21.76 -34.45 15.02
C LEU A 3 -21.46 -33.40 13.94
N ASN A 4 -20.44 -32.57 14.18
CA ASN A 4 -19.88 -31.66 13.19
C ASN A 4 -19.11 -32.50 12.16
N PRO A 5 -19.56 -32.61 10.89
CA PRO A 5 -18.89 -33.41 9.88
C PRO A 5 -17.54 -32.83 9.42
N PHE A 6 -17.21 -31.60 9.83
CA PHE A 6 -15.96 -30.89 9.49
C PHE A 6 -14.83 -31.07 10.52
N SER A 7 -14.99 -31.98 11.49
CA SER A 7 -14.02 -32.14 12.60
C SER A 7 -12.95 -33.22 12.37
N LYS A 8 -12.65 -33.57 11.11
CA LYS A 8 -11.48 -34.40 10.80
C LYS A 8 -10.32 -33.52 10.38
N LYS A 9 -9.42 -33.25 11.32
CA LYS A 9 -8.08 -32.69 11.06
C LYS A 9 -7.31 -33.66 10.15
N ALA A 10 -7.38 -33.47 8.84
CA ALA A 10 -6.48 -34.13 7.91
C ALA A 10 -5.28 -33.21 7.66
N THR A 11 -4.07 -33.77 7.80
CA THR A 11 -2.80 -33.36 7.15
C THR A 11 -2.68 -31.89 6.73
N THR A 12 -1.89 -31.12 7.49
CA THR A 12 -1.36 -29.78 7.15
C THR A 12 -2.23 -29.00 6.16
N GLY A 13 -3.04 -28.09 6.71
CA GLY A 13 -3.97 -27.24 5.98
C GLY A 13 -3.38 -26.61 4.71
N TYR A 14 -4.23 -26.31 3.73
CA TYR A 14 -3.85 -25.70 2.45
C TYR A 14 -2.87 -24.54 2.66
N TYR A 15 -3.17 -23.62 3.58
CA TYR A 15 -2.31 -22.46 3.81
C TYR A 15 -0.92 -22.83 4.39
N GLU A 16 -0.85 -23.83 5.28
CA GLU A 16 0.43 -24.32 5.82
C GLU A 16 1.27 -25.03 4.76
N ARG A 17 0.63 -25.75 3.84
CA ARG A 17 1.30 -26.35 2.68
C ARG A 17 1.89 -25.28 1.77
N ILE A 18 1.11 -24.26 1.43
CA ILE A 18 1.56 -23.13 0.61
C ILE A 18 2.74 -22.38 1.27
N LYS A 19 2.75 -22.23 2.60
CA LYS A 19 3.91 -21.66 3.32
C LYS A 19 5.17 -22.53 3.18
N ALA A 20 5.03 -23.85 3.27
CA ALA A 20 6.15 -24.77 3.12
C ALA A 20 6.69 -24.72 1.67
N GLU A 21 5.81 -24.78 0.67
CA GLU A 21 6.16 -24.62 -0.74
C GLU A 21 6.85 -23.28 -1.00
N PHE A 22 6.34 -22.19 -0.42
CA PHE A 22 6.96 -20.88 -0.53
C PHE A 22 8.40 -20.86 0.04
N ALA A 23 8.62 -21.47 1.19
CA ALA A 23 9.96 -21.56 1.80
C ALA A 23 10.92 -22.39 0.93
N GLU A 24 10.43 -23.49 0.36
CA GLU A 24 11.21 -24.35 -0.55
C GLU A 24 11.56 -23.64 -1.85
N VAL A 25 10.58 -23.04 -2.53
CA VAL A 25 10.79 -22.28 -3.77
C VAL A 25 11.72 -21.09 -3.52
N LYS A 26 11.62 -20.42 -2.35
CA LYS A 26 12.55 -19.35 -1.96
C LYS A 26 13.99 -19.83 -1.91
N GLN A 27 14.23 -21.00 -1.33
CA GLN A 27 15.57 -21.58 -1.26
C GLN A 27 16.07 -21.96 -2.67
N ARG A 28 15.25 -22.67 -3.45
CA ARG A 28 15.59 -23.08 -4.83
C ARG A 28 15.86 -21.88 -5.73
N LEU A 29 15.10 -20.79 -5.59
CA LEU A 29 15.32 -19.56 -6.33
C LEU A 29 16.66 -18.93 -6.00
N ALA A 30 17.04 -18.88 -4.72
CA ALA A 30 18.35 -18.36 -4.30
C ALA A 30 19.51 -19.20 -4.86
N GLU A 31 19.37 -20.52 -4.83
CA GLU A 31 20.34 -21.45 -5.40
C GLU A 31 20.44 -21.30 -6.94
N ALA A 32 19.31 -21.23 -7.63
CA ALA A 32 19.26 -21.05 -9.08
C ALA A 32 19.81 -19.69 -9.53
N GLN A 33 19.55 -18.61 -8.77
CA GLN A 33 20.13 -17.29 -9.01
C GLN A 33 21.65 -17.31 -8.86
N ALA A 34 22.15 -17.91 -7.77
CA ALA A 34 23.59 -18.04 -7.56
C ALA A 34 24.26 -18.88 -8.67
N ALA A 35 23.61 -19.97 -9.12
CA ALA A 35 24.09 -20.79 -10.23
C ALA A 35 24.08 -20.02 -11.56
N ALA A 36 23.03 -19.26 -11.85
CA ALA A 36 22.93 -18.43 -13.05
C ALA A 36 23.99 -17.33 -13.07
N ASP A 37 24.24 -16.67 -11.94
CA ASP A 37 25.29 -15.65 -11.82
C ASP A 37 26.69 -16.23 -12.01
N ALA A 38 26.96 -17.41 -11.43
CA ALA A 38 28.22 -18.12 -11.61
C ALA A 38 28.43 -18.57 -13.07
N ALA A 39 27.40 -19.13 -13.71
CA ALA A 39 27.44 -19.55 -15.11
C ALA A 39 27.63 -18.35 -16.06
N LYS A 40 26.99 -17.22 -15.75
CA LYS A 40 27.19 -15.98 -16.50
C LYS A 40 28.63 -15.48 -16.37
N ALA A 41 29.21 -15.50 -15.17
CA ALA A 41 30.60 -15.11 -14.97
C ALA A 41 31.58 -16.02 -15.74
N ASP A 42 31.34 -17.33 -15.77
CA ASP A 42 32.12 -18.29 -16.58
C ASP A 42 31.96 -18.03 -18.09
N ALA A 43 30.73 -17.80 -18.56
CA ALA A 43 30.45 -17.45 -19.95
C ALA A 43 31.16 -16.16 -20.38
N ASP A 44 31.11 -15.11 -19.54
CA ASP A 44 31.80 -13.84 -19.77
C ASP A 44 33.33 -14.03 -19.80
N ALA A 45 33.89 -14.85 -18.91
CA ALA A 45 35.32 -15.16 -18.88
C ALA A 45 35.75 -15.91 -20.15
N LYS A 46 34.99 -16.93 -20.58
CA LYS A 46 35.26 -17.70 -21.81
C LYS A 46 35.08 -16.85 -23.06
N ALA A 47 34.10 -15.96 -23.09
CA ALA A 47 33.89 -15.02 -24.19
C ALA A 47 35.07 -14.04 -24.33
N LYS A 48 35.55 -13.47 -23.20
CA LYS A 48 36.76 -12.62 -23.18
C LYS A 48 37.98 -13.37 -23.68
N TYR A 49 38.20 -14.60 -23.19
CA TYR A 49 39.33 -15.43 -23.64
C TYR A 49 39.26 -15.74 -25.14
N ALA A 50 38.09 -16.12 -25.66
CA ALA A 50 37.90 -16.37 -27.08
C ALA A 50 38.17 -15.12 -27.93
N PHE A 51 37.70 -13.95 -27.47
CA PHE A 51 37.92 -12.66 -28.12
C PHE A 51 39.39 -12.23 -28.12
N GLU A 52 40.10 -12.40 -26.99
CA GLU A 52 41.54 -12.13 -26.91
C GLU A 52 42.35 -13.02 -27.85
N LEU A 53 41.95 -14.29 -28.00
CA LEU A 53 42.61 -15.23 -28.89
C LEU A 53 42.38 -14.85 -30.36
N GLU A 54 41.17 -14.42 -30.69
CA GLU A 54 40.83 -13.89 -32.02
C GLU A 54 41.64 -12.63 -32.36
N GLN A 55 41.84 -11.71 -31.42
CA GLN A 55 42.65 -10.51 -31.66
C GLN A 55 44.14 -10.81 -31.92
N ARG A 56 44.68 -11.88 -31.32
CA ARG A 56 46.07 -12.32 -31.53
C ARG A 56 46.21 -13.28 -32.72
N GLY A 57 45.10 -13.82 -33.21
CA GLY A 57 45.02 -14.79 -34.30
C GLY A 57 45.27 -14.18 -35.67
N ASN A 58 45.40 -15.05 -36.67
CA ASN A 58 45.56 -14.61 -38.07
C ASN A 58 44.18 -14.36 -38.70
N GLN A 59 43.97 -13.18 -39.27
CA GLN A 59 42.69 -12.80 -39.89
C GLN A 59 42.26 -13.72 -41.06
N ASN A 60 43.22 -14.40 -41.70
CA ASN A 60 42.95 -15.25 -42.87
C ASN A 60 42.74 -16.73 -42.52
N PHE A 61 42.98 -17.16 -41.27
CA PHE A 61 42.84 -18.56 -40.86
C PHE A 61 42.54 -18.69 -39.37
N VAL A 62 41.43 -19.37 -39.04
CA VAL A 62 41.03 -19.65 -37.65
C VAL A 62 41.82 -20.83 -37.11
N SER A 63 42.57 -20.61 -36.02
CA SER A 63 43.33 -21.68 -35.38
C SER A 63 42.42 -22.65 -34.61
N GLU A 64 42.83 -23.91 -34.46
CA GLU A 64 42.10 -24.91 -33.65
C GLU A 64 41.85 -24.44 -32.20
N PRO A 65 42.81 -23.77 -31.51
CA PRO A 65 42.56 -23.14 -30.22
C PRO A 65 41.45 -22.07 -30.24
N GLU A 66 41.39 -21.21 -31.26
CA GLU A 66 40.31 -20.21 -31.41
C GLU A 66 38.95 -20.89 -31.58
N ARG A 67 38.90 -21.92 -32.43
CA ARG A 67 37.68 -22.68 -32.66
C ARG A 67 37.18 -23.33 -31.37
N ARG A 68 38.07 -23.94 -30.58
CA ARG A 68 37.73 -24.53 -29.27
C ARG A 68 37.26 -23.48 -28.27
N ALA A 69 37.93 -22.33 -28.19
CA ALA A 69 37.55 -21.24 -27.30
C ALA A 69 36.17 -20.67 -27.64
N ARG A 70 35.86 -20.48 -28.94
CA ARG A 70 34.54 -20.06 -29.41
C ARG A 70 33.44 -21.07 -29.07
N LEU A 71 33.70 -22.37 -29.28
CA LEU A 71 32.76 -23.42 -28.92
C LEU A 71 32.51 -23.46 -27.41
N ALA A 72 33.57 -23.36 -26.59
CA ALA A 72 33.45 -23.33 -25.14
C ALA A 72 32.68 -22.09 -24.63
N ALA A 73 32.91 -20.92 -25.23
CA ALA A 73 32.18 -19.70 -24.93
C ALA A 73 30.69 -19.82 -25.31
N SER A 74 30.39 -20.36 -26.49
CA SER A 74 29.01 -20.62 -26.93
C SER A 74 28.29 -21.62 -26.01
N GLN A 75 28.93 -22.72 -25.64
CA GLN A 75 28.37 -23.70 -24.70
C GLN A 75 28.12 -23.10 -23.32
N ALA A 76 29.05 -22.31 -22.80
CA ALA A 76 28.89 -21.62 -21.52
C ALA A 76 27.77 -20.58 -21.56
N ALA A 77 27.64 -19.84 -22.67
CA ALA A 77 26.54 -18.89 -22.87
C ALA A 77 25.18 -19.59 -22.90
N HIS A 78 25.04 -20.71 -23.63
CA HIS A 78 23.81 -21.50 -23.63
C HIS A 78 23.46 -22.02 -22.24
N HIS A 79 24.44 -22.54 -21.50
CA HIS A 79 24.24 -23.01 -20.13
C HIS A 79 23.79 -21.89 -19.18
N ALA A 80 24.39 -20.70 -19.29
CA ALA A 80 24.01 -19.53 -18.51
C ALA A 80 22.57 -19.07 -18.84
N ASP A 81 22.18 -19.10 -20.11
CA ASP A 81 20.83 -18.75 -20.55
C ASP A 81 19.78 -19.75 -20.03
N ASP A 82 20.08 -21.05 -20.01
CA ASP A 82 19.18 -22.07 -19.49
C ASP A 82 18.96 -21.90 -17.98
N LEU A 83 20.03 -21.74 -17.20
CA LEU A 83 19.93 -21.47 -15.76
C LEU A 83 19.19 -20.16 -15.46
N LYS A 84 19.37 -19.14 -16.30
CA LYS A 84 18.62 -17.88 -16.17
C LYS A 84 17.13 -18.09 -16.41
N ARG A 85 16.74 -18.93 -17.37
CA ARG A 85 15.33 -19.28 -17.62
C ARG A 85 14.75 -20.02 -16.42
N GLU A 86 15.47 -21.00 -15.87
CA GLU A 86 15.05 -21.73 -14.66
C GLU A 86 14.84 -20.79 -13.47
N ALA A 87 15.80 -19.90 -13.21
CA ALA A 87 15.66 -18.88 -12.17
C ALA A 87 14.46 -17.95 -12.41
N SER A 88 14.18 -17.59 -13.67
CA SER A 88 12.99 -16.79 -14.02
C SER A 88 11.68 -17.55 -13.79
N THR A 89 11.62 -18.84 -14.08
CA THR A 89 10.43 -19.65 -13.81
C THR A 89 10.17 -19.77 -12.31
N LEU A 90 11.20 -20.06 -11.52
CA LEU A 90 11.11 -20.09 -10.06
C LEU A 90 10.75 -18.73 -9.46
N ALA A 91 11.20 -17.63 -10.08
CA ALA A 91 10.82 -16.28 -9.65
C ALA A 91 9.33 -16.01 -9.88
N GLY A 92 8.74 -16.55 -10.96
CA GLY A 92 7.29 -16.51 -11.20
C GLY A 92 6.53 -17.23 -10.08
N GLU A 93 6.86 -18.51 -9.86
CA GLU A 93 6.27 -19.34 -8.80
C GLU A 93 6.41 -18.71 -7.41
N PHE A 94 7.59 -18.18 -7.11
CA PHE A 94 7.86 -17.47 -5.86
C PHE A 94 6.91 -16.28 -5.69
N ASN A 95 6.71 -15.48 -6.73
CA ASN A 95 5.84 -14.31 -6.66
C ASN A 95 4.36 -14.67 -6.46
N ASP A 96 3.91 -15.73 -7.13
CA ASP A 96 2.55 -16.25 -7.00
C ASP A 96 2.30 -16.74 -5.57
N LEU A 97 3.19 -17.58 -5.03
CA LEU A 97 3.10 -18.08 -3.66
C LEU A 97 3.25 -16.94 -2.63
N ARG A 98 4.17 -15.99 -2.85
CA ARG A 98 4.35 -14.81 -1.99
C ARG A 98 3.06 -14.04 -1.84
N SER A 99 2.32 -13.86 -2.93
CA SER A 99 1.07 -13.09 -2.94
C SER A 99 0.02 -13.69 -2.00
N ILE A 100 -0.01 -15.02 -1.88
CA ILE A 100 -0.91 -15.79 -1.02
C ILE A 100 -0.40 -15.76 0.43
N VAL A 101 0.88 -16.08 0.65
CA VAL A 101 1.49 -16.15 2.00
C VAL A 101 1.40 -14.82 2.71
N GLU A 102 1.69 -13.71 2.02
CA GLU A 102 1.68 -12.37 2.61
C GLU A 102 0.28 -11.76 2.75
N ALA A 103 -0.75 -12.34 2.11
CA ALA A 103 -2.08 -11.74 2.07
C ALA A 103 -2.69 -11.47 3.46
N PRO A 104 -2.66 -12.41 4.44
CA PRO A 104 -3.20 -12.15 5.77
C PRO A 104 -2.45 -11.04 6.51
N GLY A 105 -1.12 -11.03 6.43
CA GLY A 105 -0.30 -9.99 7.06
C GLY A 105 -0.56 -8.61 6.46
N LYS A 106 -0.69 -8.52 5.14
CA LYS A 106 -1.03 -7.26 4.44
C LYS A 106 -2.45 -6.80 4.73
N LEU A 107 -3.39 -7.71 4.93
CA LEU A 107 -4.76 -7.36 5.33
C LEU A 107 -4.76 -6.60 6.66
N GLU A 108 -4.05 -7.13 7.66
CA GLU A 108 -3.94 -6.47 8.97
C GLU A 108 -3.17 -5.14 8.90
N GLN A 109 -2.15 -5.04 8.04
CA GLN A 109 -1.44 -3.77 7.79
C GLN A 109 -2.38 -2.69 7.24
N HIS A 110 -3.14 -3.00 6.19
CA HIS A 110 -4.11 -2.05 5.62
C HIS A 110 -5.23 -1.73 6.61
N ARG A 111 -5.64 -2.70 7.44
CA ARG A 111 -6.61 -2.47 8.52
C ARG A 111 -6.11 -1.44 9.52
N ALA A 112 -4.87 -1.57 9.98
CA ALA A 112 -4.23 -0.62 10.89
C ALA A 112 -4.09 0.76 10.23
N ALA A 113 -3.60 0.81 8.99
CA ALA A 113 -3.45 2.07 8.24
C ALA A 113 -4.78 2.83 8.09
N LEU A 114 -5.89 2.12 7.84
CA LEU A 114 -7.22 2.74 7.76
C LEU A 114 -7.67 3.34 9.10
N ILE A 115 -7.40 2.67 10.21
CA ILE A 115 -7.71 3.19 11.55
C ILE A 115 -6.89 4.46 11.80
N ASP A 116 -5.59 4.40 11.52
CA ASP A 116 -4.67 5.53 11.73
C ASP A 116 -5.04 6.73 10.86
N LEU A 117 -5.36 6.53 9.58
CA LEU A 117 -5.79 7.61 8.68
C LEU A 117 -7.08 8.29 9.16
N ARG A 118 -8.06 7.51 9.62
CA ARG A 118 -9.32 8.05 10.13
C ARG A 118 -9.11 8.80 11.45
N ARG A 119 -8.26 8.27 12.33
CA ARG A 119 -7.85 8.97 13.56
C ARG A 119 -7.13 10.27 13.24
N ARG A 120 -6.17 10.25 12.32
CA ARG A 120 -5.44 11.44 11.85
C ARG A 120 -6.41 12.49 11.30
N ARG A 121 -7.40 12.09 10.51
CA ARG A 121 -8.44 12.99 10.01
C ARG A 121 -9.18 13.68 11.16
N GLY A 122 -9.59 12.91 12.18
CA GLY A 122 -10.28 13.46 13.36
C GLY A 122 -9.42 14.44 14.14
N VAL A 123 -8.13 14.14 14.33
CA VAL A 123 -7.16 15.04 14.99
C VAL A 123 -7.02 16.34 14.20
N LEU A 124 -6.74 16.26 12.90
CA LEU A 124 -6.59 17.45 12.04
C LEU A 124 -7.86 18.32 12.03
N GLN A 125 -9.04 17.71 11.99
CA GLN A 125 -10.31 18.42 12.07
C GLN A 125 -10.46 19.14 13.42
N SER A 126 -10.11 18.49 14.53
CA SER A 126 -10.16 19.13 15.84
C SER A 126 -9.18 20.29 15.99
N GLU A 127 -7.97 20.16 15.45
CA GLU A 127 -6.96 21.22 15.43
C GLU A 127 -7.41 22.42 14.59
N ARG A 128 -7.98 22.14 13.41
CA ARG A 128 -8.57 23.16 12.53
C ARG A 128 -9.67 23.92 13.27
N GLU A 129 -10.60 23.22 13.91
CA GLU A 129 -11.68 23.85 14.68
C GLU A 129 -11.15 24.72 15.84
N GLN A 130 -10.11 24.27 16.54
CA GLN A 130 -9.47 25.05 17.59
C GLN A 130 -8.84 26.34 17.04
N GLN A 131 -8.12 26.26 15.92
CA GLN A 131 -7.51 27.43 15.28
C GLN A 131 -8.57 28.41 14.77
N VAL A 132 -9.65 27.93 14.16
CA VAL A 132 -10.78 28.77 13.73
C VAL A 132 -11.43 29.49 14.91
N LYS A 133 -11.60 28.82 16.06
CA LYS A 133 -12.10 29.47 17.30
C LYS A 133 -11.15 30.56 17.80
N LEU A 134 -9.84 30.36 17.70
CA LEU A 134 -8.85 31.38 18.08
C LEU A 134 -8.86 32.58 17.11
N ILE A 135 -9.01 32.33 15.82
CA ILE A 135 -9.17 33.39 14.81
C ILE A 135 -10.39 34.25 15.13
N ALA A 136 -11.55 33.63 15.39
CA ALA A 136 -12.76 34.37 15.75
C ALA A 136 -12.57 35.26 16.99
N LYS A 137 -11.87 34.76 18.02
CA LYS A 137 -11.53 35.56 19.21
C LYS A 137 -10.60 36.73 18.89
N LEU A 138 -9.60 36.52 18.03
CA LEU A 138 -8.71 37.59 17.59
C LEU A 138 -9.44 38.63 16.76
N GLU A 139 -10.38 38.23 15.89
CA GLU A 139 -11.20 39.15 15.12
C GLU A 139 -12.08 40.03 16.02
N THR A 140 -12.69 39.46 17.06
CA THR A 140 -13.43 40.26 18.05
C THR A 140 -12.52 41.26 18.76
N ARG A 141 -11.30 40.85 19.16
CA ARG A 141 -10.34 41.73 19.84
C ARG A 141 -9.81 42.83 18.93
N ILE A 142 -9.54 42.51 17.66
CA ILE A 142 -9.15 43.48 16.64
C ILE A 142 -10.23 44.54 16.49
N GLY A 143 -11.50 44.15 16.35
CA GLY A 143 -12.61 45.10 16.24
C GLY A 143 -12.79 45.97 17.50
N GLU A 144 -12.56 45.42 18.70
CA GLU A 144 -12.55 46.21 19.94
C GLU A 144 -11.41 47.23 19.98
N LEU A 145 -10.19 46.82 19.60
CA LEU A 145 -9.01 47.70 19.56
C LEU A 145 -9.21 48.82 18.54
N GLU A 146 -9.74 48.52 17.36
CA GLU A 146 -10.06 49.53 16.34
C GLU A 146 -11.05 50.59 16.85
N ARG A 147 -12.10 50.18 17.57
CA ARG A 147 -13.04 51.13 18.20
C ARG A 147 -12.38 51.99 19.27
N ARG A 148 -11.51 51.40 20.12
CA ARG A 148 -10.78 52.13 21.16
C ARG A 148 -9.80 53.13 20.58
N ILE A 149 -9.06 52.75 19.55
CA ILE A 149 -8.16 53.65 18.82
C ILE A 149 -8.95 54.82 18.23
N ALA A 150 -10.10 54.57 17.61
CA ALA A 150 -10.94 55.63 17.05
C ALA A 150 -11.44 56.62 18.13
N ALA A 151 -11.94 56.11 19.26
CA ALA A 151 -12.42 56.93 20.37
C ALA A 151 -11.31 57.77 21.00
N GLU A 152 -10.15 57.16 21.25
CA GLU A 152 -8.99 57.84 21.83
C GLU A 152 -8.39 58.87 20.86
N THR A 153 -8.38 58.58 19.55
CA THR A 153 -7.94 59.53 18.51
C THR A 153 -8.86 60.75 18.46
N GLN A 154 -10.17 60.54 18.59
CA GLN A 154 -11.14 61.62 18.65
C GLN A 154 -10.93 62.47 19.92
N SER A 155 -10.79 61.84 21.09
CA SER A 155 -10.52 62.54 22.35
C SER A 155 -9.21 63.34 22.28
N ALA A 156 -8.15 62.79 21.69
CA ALA A 156 -6.88 63.48 21.51
C ALA A 156 -7.02 64.68 20.56
N SER A 157 -7.81 64.54 19.49
CA SER A 157 -8.06 65.63 18.53
C SER A 157 -8.89 66.76 19.15
N GLU A 158 -9.87 66.43 19.99
CA GLU A 158 -10.64 67.42 20.76
C GLU A 158 -9.75 68.16 21.78
N ALA A 159 -8.82 67.45 22.44
CA ALA A 159 -7.83 68.07 23.31
C ALA A 159 -6.87 69.01 22.54
N MET A 160 -6.38 68.60 21.36
CA MET A 160 -5.57 69.44 20.48
C MET A 160 -6.27 70.73 20.04
N ALA A 161 -7.59 70.67 19.81
CA ALA A 161 -8.36 71.83 19.41
C ALA A 161 -8.63 72.80 20.57
N ALA A 162 -8.56 72.32 21.82
CA ALA A 162 -8.84 73.08 23.03
C ALA A 162 -7.59 73.72 23.65
N ASP A 163 -6.42 73.05 23.58
CA ASP A 163 -5.15 73.55 24.12
C ASP A 163 -4.31 74.30 23.07
N GLN A 164 -3.72 75.44 23.47
CA GLN A 164 -2.80 76.24 22.63
C GLN A 164 -1.31 75.85 22.82
N ASP A 165 -1.00 74.90 23.70
CA ASP A 165 0.37 74.45 24.03
C ASP A 165 0.81 73.19 23.25
N GLU A 166 2.07 72.77 23.44
CA GLU A 166 2.73 71.66 22.73
C GLU A 166 1.99 70.32 22.93
N PHE A 167 1.30 69.86 21.88
CA PHE A 167 0.56 68.60 21.89
C PHE A 167 1.49 67.38 21.99
N THR A 168 1.17 66.48 22.92
CA THR A 168 1.82 65.17 23.05
C THR A 168 0.83 64.06 22.72
N LEU A 169 1.26 63.10 21.89
CA LEU A 169 0.42 61.97 21.51
C LEU A 169 0.17 61.04 22.73
N PRO A 170 -1.08 60.68 23.04
CA PRO A 170 -1.37 59.76 24.15
C PRO A 170 -0.62 58.42 24.05
N GLU A 171 0.06 58.02 25.12
CA GLU A 171 0.76 56.73 25.21
C GLU A 171 -0.20 55.54 25.04
N ALA A 172 -1.47 55.72 25.42
CA ALA A 172 -2.54 54.74 25.22
C ALA A 172 -2.77 54.41 23.74
N LEU A 173 -2.72 55.41 22.84
CA LEU A 173 -2.83 55.20 21.40
C LEU A 173 -1.68 54.33 20.88
N MET A 174 -0.44 54.61 21.29
CA MET A 174 0.72 53.83 20.87
C MET A 174 0.63 52.37 21.34
N LYS A 175 0.13 52.14 22.57
CA LYS A 175 -0.09 50.79 23.12
C LYS A 175 -1.16 50.03 22.33
N PHE A 176 -2.31 50.66 22.06
CA PHE A 176 -3.38 50.02 21.29
C PHE A 176 -2.95 49.71 19.84
N ASP A 177 -2.20 50.60 19.19
CA ASP A 177 -1.67 50.36 17.84
C ASP A 177 -0.66 49.20 17.82
N ALA A 178 0.20 49.09 18.83
CA ALA A 178 1.13 47.97 18.96
C ALA A 178 0.38 46.65 19.17
N GLU A 179 -0.60 46.62 20.07
CA GLU A 179 -1.47 45.45 20.28
C GLU A 179 -2.23 45.06 18.99
N LEU A 180 -2.76 46.04 18.26
CA LEU A 180 -3.47 45.81 17.00
C LEU A 180 -2.58 45.19 15.93
N ARG A 181 -1.33 45.67 15.78
CA ARG A 181 -0.34 45.09 14.85
C ARG A 181 -0.04 43.63 15.20
N VAL A 182 0.20 43.33 16.48
CA VAL A 182 0.48 41.96 16.96
C VAL A 182 -0.74 41.06 16.75
N ALA A 183 -1.94 41.53 17.07
CA ALA A 183 -3.18 40.77 16.89
C ALA A 183 -3.44 40.44 15.41
N ARG A 184 -3.26 41.41 14.50
CA ARG A 184 -3.40 41.19 13.05
C ARG A 184 -2.37 40.20 12.51
N ALA A 185 -1.09 40.34 12.89
CA ALA A 185 -0.03 39.41 12.49
C ALA A 185 -0.31 37.98 13.01
N THR A 186 -0.81 37.85 14.23
CA THR A 186 -1.18 36.55 14.81
C THR A 186 -2.38 35.94 14.08
N ARG A 187 -3.40 36.75 13.73
CA ARG A 187 -4.56 36.31 12.95
C ARG A 187 -4.13 35.78 11.57
N GLU A 188 -3.25 36.50 10.89
CA GLU A 188 -2.73 36.11 9.57
C GLU A 188 -1.97 34.78 9.66
N ARG A 189 -1.07 34.64 10.64
CA ARG A 189 -0.35 33.38 10.89
C ARG A 189 -1.29 32.20 11.13
N LEU A 190 -2.33 32.38 11.96
CA LEU A 190 -3.33 31.33 12.20
C LEU A 190 -4.14 31.04 10.93
N GLY A 191 -4.45 32.05 10.11
CA GLY A 191 -5.11 31.87 8.82
C GLY A 191 -4.31 30.98 7.87
N SER A 192 -3.00 31.22 7.75
CA SER A 192 -2.10 30.36 6.97
C SER A 192 -2.02 28.94 7.54
N ALA A 193 -2.03 28.79 8.87
CA ALA A 193 -2.04 27.46 9.51
C ALA A 193 -3.33 26.69 9.21
N VAL A 194 -4.50 27.35 9.25
CA VAL A 194 -5.79 26.74 8.88
C VAL A 194 -5.80 26.32 7.41
N GLN A 195 -5.25 27.15 6.50
CA GLN A 195 -5.13 26.77 5.09
C GLN A 195 -4.24 25.55 4.88
N ALA A 196 -3.13 25.45 5.61
CA ALA A 196 -2.26 24.27 5.58
C ALA A 196 -2.99 23.02 6.10
N LEU A 197 -3.71 23.13 7.22
CA LEU A 197 -4.56 22.04 7.74
C LEU A 197 -5.64 21.64 6.76
N ASP A 198 -6.30 22.59 6.08
CA ASP A 198 -7.30 22.32 5.05
C ASP A 198 -6.72 21.55 3.87
N ALA A 199 -5.52 21.92 3.43
CA ALA A 199 -4.80 21.19 2.39
C ALA A 199 -4.48 19.76 2.84
N GLU A 200 -4.00 19.56 4.07
CA GLU A 200 -3.74 18.21 4.61
C GLU A 200 -5.02 17.38 4.71
N ILE A 201 -6.09 17.92 5.29
CA ILE A 201 -7.39 17.26 5.42
C ILE A 201 -7.92 16.84 4.05
N ALA A 202 -7.72 17.65 3.01
CA ALA A 202 -8.15 17.33 1.65
C ALA A 202 -7.42 16.11 1.03
N THR A 203 -6.19 15.80 1.46
CA THR A 203 -5.44 14.62 0.97
C THR A 203 -5.90 13.31 1.60
N VAL A 204 -6.35 13.33 2.85
CA VAL A 204 -6.66 12.13 3.63
C VAL A 204 -7.76 11.25 3.00
N PRO A 205 -8.86 11.79 2.42
CA PRO A 205 -9.86 10.98 1.72
C PRO A 205 -9.30 10.14 0.57
N GLY A 206 -8.35 10.67 -0.20
CA GLY A 206 -7.68 9.92 -1.27
C GLY A 206 -6.90 8.73 -0.71
N GLN A 207 -6.11 8.98 0.34
CA GLN A 207 -5.35 7.94 1.04
C GLN A 207 -6.26 6.86 1.63
N ILE A 208 -7.39 7.25 2.25
CA ILE A 208 -8.37 6.29 2.77
C ILE A 208 -8.93 5.42 1.64
N ASN A 209 -9.27 6.01 0.49
CA ASN A 209 -9.83 5.25 -0.64
C ASN A 209 -8.83 4.24 -1.21
N ASP A 210 -7.56 4.64 -1.32
CA ASP A 210 -6.48 3.76 -1.81
C ASP A 210 -6.25 2.59 -0.84
N GLU A 211 -6.18 2.88 0.46
CA GLU A 211 -6.06 1.86 1.51
C GLU A 211 -7.29 0.96 1.59
N GLU A 212 -8.51 1.50 1.40
CA GLU A 212 -9.74 0.69 1.35
C GLU A 212 -9.78 -0.24 0.15
N ARG A 213 -9.27 0.22 -1.00
CA ARG A 213 -9.15 -0.64 -2.19
C ARG A 213 -8.15 -1.76 -1.95
N ALA A 214 -6.98 -1.44 -1.40
CA ALA A 214 -5.96 -2.42 -1.07
C ALA A 214 -6.47 -3.43 -0.02
N PHE A 215 -7.17 -2.97 1.01
CA PHE A 215 -7.84 -3.80 2.01
C PHE A 215 -8.81 -4.80 1.36
N LYS A 216 -9.72 -4.34 0.49
CA LYS A 216 -10.69 -5.21 -0.20
C LYS A 216 -9.99 -6.28 -1.04
N HIS A 217 -8.90 -5.94 -1.74
CA HIS A 217 -8.13 -6.92 -2.51
C HIS A 217 -7.51 -7.99 -1.61
N ARG A 218 -6.93 -7.60 -0.47
CA ARG A 218 -6.37 -8.57 0.49
C ARG A 218 -7.45 -9.40 1.18
N GLN A 219 -8.59 -8.81 1.50
CA GLN A 219 -9.75 -9.49 2.07
C GLN A 219 -10.24 -10.60 1.12
N ALA A 220 -10.31 -10.31 -0.19
CA ALA A 220 -10.64 -11.31 -1.20
C ALA A 220 -9.59 -12.45 -1.26
N SER A 221 -8.30 -12.13 -1.19
CA SER A 221 -7.24 -13.15 -1.15
C SER A 221 -7.34 -14.05 0.09
N VAL A 222 -7.61 -13.48 1.27
CA VAL A 222 -7.81 -14.25 2.50
C VAL A 222 -9.06 -15.14 2.40
N ALA A 223 -10.18 -14.61 1.90
CA ALA A 223 -11.37 -15.42 1.67
C ALA A 223 -11.13 -16.59 0.69
N GLN A 224 -10.26 -16.39 -0.31
CA GLN A 224 -9.86 -17.47 -1.22
C GLN A 224 -8.98 -18.53 -0.53
N ILE A 225 -8.08 -18.11 0.37
CA ILE A 225 -7.30 -19.04 1.21
C ILE A 225 -8.26 -19.88 2.06
N ASP A 226 -9.22 -19.24 2.73
CA ASP A 226 -10.21 -19.92 3.57
C ASP A 226 -11.05 -20.90 2.75
N LEU A 227 -11.45 -20.53 1.53
CA LEU A 227 -12.16 -21.44 0.61
C LEU A 227 -11.28 -22.65 0.26
N ASN A 228 -10.04 -22.44 -0.15
CA ASN A 228 -9.11 -23.51 -0.51
C ASN A 228 -8.77 -24.42 0.67
N GLU A 229 -8.85 -23.91 1.90
CA GLU A 229 -8.74 -24.68 3.14
C GLU A 229 -9.94 -25.64 3.33
N GLN A 230 -11.14 -25.24 2.91
CA GLN A 230 -12.36 -26.04 3.06
C GLN A 230 -12.59 -27.02 1.90
N LEU A 231 -12.13 -26.71 0.69
CA LEU A 231 -12.36 -27.53 -0.52
C LEU A 231 -11.94 -29.01 -0.40
N PRO A 232 -10.81 -29.37 0.27
CA PRO A 232 -10.44 -30.76 0.47
C PRO A 232 -11.53 -31.62 1.12
N ASN A 233 -12.34 -31.03 2.01
CA ASN A 233 -13.44 -31.72 2.67
C ASN A 233 -14.66 -31.93 1.76
N LEU A 234 -14.70 -31.27 0.60
CA LEU A 234 -15.81 -31.29 -0.36
C LEU A 234 -15.47 -32.08 -1.63
N TYR A 235 -14.20 -32.29 -1.96
CA TYR A 235 -13.80 -32.92 -3.23
C TYR A 235 -14.44 -34.28 -3.48
N ASP A 236 -14.51 -35.16 -2.48
CA ASP A 236 -15.14 -36.48 -2.64
C ASP A 236 -16.63 -36.37 -2.99
N ALA A 237 -17.36 -35.46 -2.34
CA ALA A 237 -18.78 -35.24 -2.59
C ALA A 237 -19.01 -34.64 -3.98
N LEU A 238 -18.19 -33.66 -4.36
CA LEU A 238 -18.23 -33.05 -5.69
C LEU A 238 -17.90 -34.07 -6.78
N ALA A 239 -16.80 -34.81 -6.65
CA ALA A 239 -16.39 -35.83 -7.60
C ALA A 239 -17.47 -36.90 -7.77
N ARG A 240 -18.05 -37.39 -6.66
CA ARG A 240 -19.14 -38.37 -6.70
C ARG A 240 -20.37 -37.82 -7.43
N ALA A 241 -20.78 -36.59 -7.15
CA ALA A 241 -21.92 -35.97 -7.83
C ALA A 241 -21.68 -35.83 -9.34
N SER A 242 -20.48 -35.42 -9.73
CA SER A 242 -20.08 -35.27 -11.14
C SER A 242 -20.12 -36.60 -11.90
N VAL A 243 -19.47 -37.62 -11.34
CA VAL A 243 -19.42 -38.97 -11.93
C VAL A 243 -20.82 -39.57 -12.02
N ALA A 244 -21.64 -39.44 -10.96
CA ALA A 244 -23.01 -39.92 -10.96
C ALA A 244 -23.87 -39.23 -12.04
N ALA A 245 -23.72 -37.91 -12.21
CA ALA A 245 -24.45 -37.17 -13.23
C ALA A 245 -24.09 -37.63 -14.65
N ARG A 246 -22.80 -37.90 -14.91
CA ARG A 246 -22.38 -38.44 -16.20
C ARG A 246 -22.88 -39.86 -16.45
N ILE A 247 -22.85 -40.73 -15.43
CA ILE A 247 -23.41 -42.09 -15.52
C ILE A 247 -24.91 -42.03 -15.88
N ALA A 248 -25.65 -41.07 -15.31
CA ALA A 248 -27.07 -40.86 -15.61
C ALA A 248 -27.33 -40.20 -16.98
N GLY A 249 -26.30 -39.88 -17.75
CA GLY A 249 -26.43 -39.29 -19.09
C GLY A 249 -26.81 -37.81 -19.09
N PHE A 250 -26.67 -37.09 -17.97
CA PHE A 250 -26.85 -35.65 -17.97
C PHE A 250 -25.76 -34.99 -18.83
N ARG A 251 -26.17 -34.04 -19.68
CA ARG A 251 -25.25 -33.23 -20.49
C ARG A 251 -24.67 -32.10 -19.64
N THR A 252 -23.90 -32.45 -18.62
CA THR A 252 -23.11 -31.48 -17.85
C THR A 252 -21.80 -31.17 -18.57
N SER A 253 -21.16 -30.07 -18.19
CA SER A 253 -19.96 -29.48 -18.81
C SER A 253 -18.64 -30.29 -18.62
N GLY A 254 -18.74 -31.61 -18.41
CA GLY A 254 -17.62 -32.55 -18.24
C GLY A 254 -17.46 -33.05 -16.79
N GLU A 255 -16.71 -34.14 -16.59
CA GLU A 255 -16.50 -34.75 -15.25
C GLU A 255 -15.70 -33.85 -14.29
N HIS A 256 -14.90 -32.92 -14.82
CA HIS A 256 -13.99 -32.08 -14.03
C HIS A 256 -14.62 -30.77 -13.55
N ARG A 257 -15.90 -30.51 -13.84
CA ARG A 257 -16.56 -29.24 -13.52
C ARG A 257 -17.99 -29.46 -13.01
N ILE A 258 -18.29 -28.84 -11.88
CA ILE A 258 -19.66 -28.70 -11.37
C ILE A 258 -19.95 -27.21 -11.20
N GLU A 259 -21.11 -26.77 -11.68
CA GLU A 259 -21.63 -25.43 -11.43
C GLU A 259 -22.55 -25.48 -10.21
N ILE A 260 -22.27 -24.63 -9.22
CA ILE A 260 -23.01 -24.56 -7.96
C ILE A 260 -23.61 -23.16 -7.87
N GLU A 261 -24.93 -23.09 -7.84
CA GLU A 261 -25.62 -21.85 -7.53
C GLU A 261 -25.55 -21.58 -6.02
N ILE A 262 -25.04 -20.41 -5.65
CA ILE A 262 -24.95 -20.00 -4.24
C ILE A 262 -26.30 -19.39 -3.83
N PRO A 263 -27.01 -19.93 -2.84
CA PRO A 263 -28.30 -19.38 -2.45
C PRO A 263 -28.16 -17.94 -1.91
N HIS A 264 -29.13 -17.09 -2.24
CA HIS A 264 -29.10 -15.65 -1.95
C HIS A 264 -28.86 -15.34 -0.47
N GLU A 265 -29.46 -16.10 0.45
CA GLU A 265 -29.30 -15.92 1.90
C GLU A 265 -27.83 -16.03 2.36
N TYR A 266 -27.07 -16.94 1.75
CA TYR A 266 -25.63 -17.08 2.05
C TYR A 266 -24.83 -15.92 1.50
N LEU A 267 -25.21 -15.35 0.35
CA LEU A 267 -24.58 -14.16 -0.21
C LEU A 267 -24.80 -12.94 0.69
N GLU A 268 -26.03 -12.72 1.18
CA GLU A 268 -26.34 -11.61 2.09
C GLU A 268 -25.60 -11.76 3.43
N ALA A 269 -25.60 -12.97 4.01
CA ALA A 269 -24.85 -13.23 5.23
C ALA A 269 -23.34 -12.98 5.05
N ALA A 270 -22.77 -13.37 3.91
CA ALA A 270 -21.37 -13.10 3.58
C ALA A 270 -21.10 -11.60 3.42
N ARG A 271 -21.99 -10.86 2.74
CA ARG A 271 -21.89 -9.39 2.62
C ARG A 271 -21.88 -8.71 3.98
N THR A 272 -22.76 -9.13 4.89
CA THR A 272 -22.81 -8.58 6.25
C THR A 272 -21.52 -8.87 7.03
N LYS A 273 -20.99 -10.09 6.97
CA LYS A 273 -19.73 -10.46 7.65
C LYS A 273 -18.54 -9.68 7.09
N LEU A 274 -18.38 -9.64 5.78
CA LEU A 274 -17.29 -8.90 5.13
C LEU A 274 -17.37 -7.39 5.39
N ALA A 275 -18.58 -6.84 5.52
CA ALA A 275 -18.77 -5.45 5.91
C ALA A 275 -18.36 -5.20 7.36
N ALA A 276 -18.65 -6.14 8.28
CA ALA A 276 -18.27 -6.04 9.69
C ALA A 276 -16.75 -6.15 9.92
N GLU A 277 -16.02 -6.80 9.02
CA GLU A 277 -14.55 -6.87 9.07
C GLU A 277 -13.86 -5.55 8.71
N ARG A 278 -14.59 -4.63 8.05
CA ARG A 278 -14.03 -3.31 7.75
C ARG A 278 -13.68 -2.62 9.06
N PRO A 279 -12.47 -2.04 9.18
CA PRO A 279 -12.13 -1.27 10.36
C PRO A 279 -13.16 -0.16 10.54
N VAL A 280 -13.53 0.12 11.77
CA VAL A 280 -14.23 1.35 12.18
C VAL A 280 -13.24 2.08 13.08
N ALA A 281 -13.13 3.40 12.91
CA ALA A 281 -12.22 4.23 13.71
C ALA A 281 -12.80 4.49 15.10
#